data_AF-A0A1X6MWV2-F1
#
_entry.id   AF-A0A1X6MWV2-F1
#
_cell.length_a   1.000
_cell.length_b   1.000
_cell.length_c   1.000
_cell.angle_alpha   90.00
_cell.angle_beta   90.00
_cell.angle_gamma   90.00
#
_symmetry.space_group_name_H-M   'P 1'
#
loop_
_entity.id
_entity.type
_entity.pdbx_description
1 polymer ?
#
loop_
_entity_poly.entity_id
_entity_poly.type
_entity_poly.pdbx_seq_one_letter_code
_entity_poly.pdbx_strand_id
1 'polypeptide(L)'
;MFSSDVQPSLVSIFSSTGSEPLSTFLSSTDKSLPSDSFICFCNDATSLPHPRLPATLVSPSTNEQGAPDYALQQTVLHIQSPTLRTTFIRCPPFRDANGPSGHLGMKHPWIHFQVRNMGRECSLEIGLVDQSGREGVVRCSTFQREPLLRLGNPPLLHLPLLLPSSSSRLLTSWCTINLNLPALLPHFLSASLLRPDGDEDADSLDSDDEDDVPAGTYSYVSYVKVYATCRLRRIWFSEDGPKQRLPWEFQLYAAD
;
A
#
# COMPACT_ATOMS: atom_id res chain seq x y z
N MET A 1 -0.04 16.55 7.94
CA MET A 1 -1.29 16.61 7.17
C MET A 1 -2.50 16.52 8.09
N PHE A 2 -2.72 15.41 8.81
CA PHE A 2 -3.92 15.18 9.63
C PHE A 2 -3.66 15.13 11.15
N SER A 3 -2.45 15.51 11.59
CA SER A 3 -2.02 15.39 13.00
C SER A 3 -2.80 16.29 13.97
N SER A 4 -3.29 17.44 13.49
CA SER A 4 -4.10 18.40 14.25
C SER A 4 -5.61 18.22 14.09
N ASP A 5 -6.04 17.29 13.21
CA ASP A 5 -7.45 17.11 12.89
C ASP A 5 -8.14 16.17 13.88
N VAL A 6 -9.45 16.31 14.00
CA VAL A 6 -10.28 15.33 14.72
C VAL A 6 -10.32 14.05 13.88
N GLN A 7 -9.78 12.97 14.44
CA GLN A 7 -9.72 11.67 13.78
C GLN A 7 -10.84 10.77 14.33
N PRO A 8 -11.98 10.61 13.63
CA PRO A 8 -13.03 9.67 14.05
C PRO A 8 -12.53 8.23 13.97
N SER A 9 -13.28 7.28 14.54
CA SER A 9 -12.87 5.86 14.61
C SER A 9 -12.68 5.17 13.25
N LEU A 10 -13.15 5.80 12.16
CA LEU A 10 -12.99 5.35 10.79
C LEU A 10 -12.65 6.55 9.89
N VAL A 11 -11.51 6.50 9.20
CA VAL A 11 -11.08 7.58 8.28
C VAL A 11 -10.64 7.00 6.94
N SER A 12 -11.31 7.38 5.86
CA SER A 12 -10.87 7.03 4.50
C SER A 12 -9.95 8.12 3.94
N ILE A 13 -8.76 7.73 3.52
CA ILE A 13 -7.81 8.65 2.85
C ILE A 13 -7.88 8.54 1.32
N PHE A 14 -8.41 7.43 0.80
CA PHE A 14 -8.58 7.21 -0.64
C PHE A 14 -9.89 6.46 -0.91
N SER A 15 -10.65 6.95 -1.89
CA SER A 15 -11.81 6.28 -2.48
C SER A 15 -11.85 6.53 -3.98
N SER A 16 -11.83 5.47 -4.78
CA SER A 16 -11.84 5.55 -6.24
C SER A 16 -13.10 6.16 -6.85
N THR A 17 -14.17 6.28 -6.05
CA THR A 17 -15.45 6.91 -6.44
C THR A 17 -15.59 8.32 -5.89
N GLY A 18 -14.56 8.87 -5.24
CA GLY A 18 -14.54 10.28 -4.82
C GLY A 18 -14.45 11.22 -6.02
N SER A 19 -14.79 12.50 -5.81
CA SER A 19 -14.67 13.53 -6.85
C SER A 19 -13.22 13.83 -7.21
N GLU A 20 -12.34 13.91 -6.20
CA GLU A 20 -10.90 14.16 -6.36
C GLU A 20 -10.07 13.12 -5.59
N PRO A 21 -10.06 11.83 -6.01
CA PRO A 21 -9.51 10.73 -5.23
C PRO A 21 -8.01 10.84 -4.91
N LEU A 22 -7.25 11.54 -5.76
CA LEU A 22 -5.80 11.68 -5.65
C LEU A 22 -5.36 13.07 -5.16
N SER A 23 -6.28 13.91 -4.70
CA SER A 23 -5.97 15.28 -4.24
C SER A 23 -4.90 15.35 -3.15
N THR A 24 -4.85 14.34 -2.27
CA THR A 24 -3.85 14.21 -1.20
C THR A 24 -2.68 13.29 -1.56
N PHE A 25 -2.57 12.88 -2.82
CA PHE A 25 -1.57 11.93 -3.30
C PHE A 25 -0.63 12.54 -4.33
N LEU A 26 0.65 12.21 -4.21
CA LEU A 26 1.60 12.31 -5.31
C LEU A 26 1.45 11.07 -6.19
N SER A 27 1.32 11.27 -7.49
CA SER A 27 1.40 10.21 -8.49
C SER A 27 2.75 10.28 -9.22
N SER A 28 3.43 9.14 -9.32
CA SER A 28 4.66 8.97 -10.08
C SER A 28 4.48 7.85 -11.09
N THR A 29 5.01 8.02 -12.29
CA THR A 29 5.01 7.02 -13.37
C THR A 29 6.36 7.00 -14.06
N ASP A 30 6.77 5.84 -14.55
CA ASP A 30 7.98 5.71 -15.36
C ASP A 30 7.82 6.37 -16.73
N LYS A 31 8.50 7.49 -16.94
CA LYS A 31 8.42 8.25 -18.20
C LYS A 31 9.15 7.56 -19.36
N SER A 32 10.02 6.58 -19.07
CA SER A 32 10.74 5.83 -20.11
C SER A 32 9.86 4.75 -20.77
N LEU A 33 8.77 4.33 -20.12
CA LEU A 33 7.86 3.28 -20.57
C LEU A 33 6.40 3.76 -20.60
N PRO A 34 6.05 4.78 -21.43
CA PRO A 34 4.72 5.39 -21.42
C PRO A 34 3.59 4.45 -21.86
N SER A 35 3.92 3.36 -22.57
CA SER A 35 2.94 2.34 -22.99
C SER A 35 2.55 1.38 -21.87
N ASP A 36 3.44 1.18 -20.90
CA ASP A 36 3.27 0.18 -19.85
C ASP A 36 3.10 0.80 -18.45
N SER A 37 3.59 2.04 -18.26
CA SER A 37 3.64 2.73 -16.98
C SER A 37 2.67 3.90 -16.91
N PHE A 38 1.53 3.68 -16.26
CA PHE A 38 0.49 4.70 -16.13
C PHE A 38 -0.41 4.47 -14.93
N ILE A 39 -1.15 5.53 -14.59
CA ILE A 39 -2.17 5.55 -13.55
C ILE A 39 -3.46 6.09 -14.18
N CYS A 40 -4.56 5.35 -14.09
CA CYS A 40 -5.85 5.78 -14.64
C CYS A 40 -7.02 5.24 -13.83
N PHE A 41 -8.19 5.87 -13.97
CA PHE A 41 -9.44 5.33 -13.47
C PHE A 41 -10.15 4.54 -14.56
N CYS A 42 -10.63 3.36 -14.22
CA CYS A 42 -11.45 2.54 -15.10
C CYS A 42 -12.51 1.78 -14.29
N ASN A 43 -13.58 1.34 -14.95
CA ASN A 43 -14.55 0.42 -14.39
C ASN A 43 -13.93 -0.98 -14.30
N ASP A 44 -14.11 -1.67 -13.18
CA ASP A 44 -13.41 -2.92 -12.93
C ASP A 44 -13.89 -4.09 -13.82
N ALA A 45 -15.17 -4.17 -14.14
CA ALA A 45 -15.73 -5.17 -15.05
C ALA A 45 -15.37 -4.93 -16.52
N THR A 46 -15.57 -3.70 -17.00
CA THR A 46 -15.42 -3.36 -18.43
C THR A 46 -14.02 -2.88 -18.81
N SER A 47 -13.22 -2.46 -17.82
CA SER A 47 -11.91 -1.83 -18.04
C SER A 47 -11.97 -0.54 -18.87
N LEU A 48 -13.10 0.17 -18.82
CA LEU A 48 -13.34 1.43 -19.51
C LEU A 48 -13.39 2.63 -18.53
N PRO A 49 -12.99 3.84 -18.94
CA PRO A 49 -12.39 4.16 -20.24
C PRO A 49 -10.99 3.57 -20.38
N HIS A 50 -10.57 3.31 -21.61
CA HIS A 50 -9.20 2.90 -21.87
C HIS A 50 -8.22 4.02 -21.50
N PRO A 51 -6.99 3.66 -21.07
CA PRO A 51 -5.96 4.65 -20.81
C PRO A 51 -5.61 5.39 -22.10
N ARG A 52 -5.08 6.60 -21.96
CA ARG A 52 -4.68 7.41 -23.11
C ARG A 52 -3.50 6.77 -23.82
N LEU A 53 -3.53 6.72 -25.15
CA LEU A 53 -2.41 6.23 -25.96
C LEU A 53 -1.09 6.96 -25.56
N PRO A 54 0.06 6.26 -25.52
CA PRO A 54 0.30 4.91 -26.05
C PRO A 54 0.01 3.77 -25.04
N ALA A 55 -0.59 4.07 -23.88
CA ALA A 55 -0.82 3.11 -22.81
C ALA A 55 -1.69 1.93 -23.24
N THR A 56 -1.26 0.71 -22.86
CA THR A 56 -2.00 -0.54 -23.10
C THR A 56 -2.33 -1.20 -21.76
N LEU A 57 -3.63 -1.42 -21.51
CA LEU A 57 -4.09 -2.00 -20.26
C LEU A 57 -3.83 -3.50 -20.20
N VAL A 58 -3.22 -3.96 -19.12
CA VAL A 58 -3.12 -5.38 -18.81
C VAL A 58 -4.43 -5.83 -18.16
N SER A 59 -5.05 -6.82 -18.78
CA SER A 59 -6.17 -7.55 -18.18
C SER A 59 -5.69 -8.47 -17.06
N PRO A 60 -6.51 -8.71 -16.02
CA PRO A 60 -6.22 -9.77 -15.05
C PRO A 60 -6.05 -11.11 -15.79
N SER A 61 -5.13 -11.95 -15.33
CA SER A 61 -4.79 -13.22 -16.00
C SER A 61 -6.03 -14.09 -16.23
N THR A 62 -6.38 -14.27 -17.50
CA THR A 62 -7.54 -15.01 -17.99
C THR A 62 -7.33 -16.53 -17.80
N ASN A 63 -7.71 -17.05 -16.64
CA ASN A 63 -8.27 -18.41 -16.58
C ASN A 63 -9.81 -18.37 -16.58
N GLU A 64 -10.39 -17.21 -16.92
CA GLU A 64 -11.82 -16.89 -16.88
C GLU A 64 -12.53 -17.20 -18.21
N GLN A 65 -12.13 -18.23 -18.97
CA GLN A 65 -13.02 -18.83 -19.97
C GLN A 65 -14.12 -19.63 -19.24
N GLY A 66 -15.13 -18.92 -18.72
CA GLY A 66 -16.38 -19.51 -18.23
C GLY A 66 -16.71 -19.34 -16.74
N ALA A 67 -16.03 -18.45 -16.01
CA ALA A 67 -16.37 -18.16 -14.61
C ALA A 67 -17.31 -16.93 -14.51
N PRO A 68 -18.29 -16.91 -13.57
CA PRO A 68 -19.18 -15.76 -13.37
C PRO A 68 -18.39 -14.49 -13.01
N ASP A 69 -18.95 -13.34 -13.36
CA ASP A 69 -18.33 -12.01 -13.27
C ASP A 69 -17.97 -11.64 -11.82
N TYR A 70 -16.76 -12.00 -11.37
CA TYR A 70 -16.22 -11.65 -10.06
C TYR A 70 -15.70 -10.20 -9.98
N ALA A 71 -15.86 -9.43 -11.06
CA ALA A 71 -15.47 -8.04 -11.12
C ALA A 71 -16.51 -7.14 -10.44
N LEU A 72 -16.05 -5.98 -9.99
CA LEU A 72 -16.93 -4.94 -9.47
C LEU A 72 -17.43 -4.09 -10.65
N GLN A 73 -18.72 -3.77 -10.66
CA GLN A 73 -19.27 -2.77 -11.57
C GLN A 73 -19.04 -1.35 -11.03
N GLN A 74 -17.78 -1.03 -10.67
CA GLN A 74 -17.41 0.24 -10.03
C GLN A 74 -16.14 0.81 -10.63
N THR A 75 -15.99 2.14 -10.53
CA THR A 75 -14.76 2.85 -10.87
C THR A 75 -13.67 2.53 -9.86
N VAL A 76 -12.50 2.15 -10.35
CA VAL A 76 -11.32 1.80 -9.58
C VAL A 76 -10.09 2.48 -10.15
N LEU A 77 -9.07 2.67 -9.32
CA LEU A 77 -7.79 3.18 -9.76
C LEU A 77 -6.91 2.02 -10.22
N HIS A 78 -6.44 2.07 -11.45
CA HIS A 78 -5.50 1.12 -12.02
C HIS A 78 -4.10 1.75 -12.05
N ILE A 79 -3.14 1.08 -11.41
CA ILE A 79 -1.73 1.47 -11.39
C ILE A 79 -0.96 0.35 -12.07
N GLN A 80 -0.25 0.65 -13.16
CA GLN A 80 0.45 -0.36 -13.96
C GLN A 80 1.86 0.10 -14.27
N SER A 81 2.82 -0.81 -14.17
CA SER A 81 4.19 -0.64 -14.63
C SER A 81 5.00 -1.93 -14.46
N PRO A 82 5.96 -2.23 -15.35
CA PRO A 82 6.97 -3.26 -15.11
C PRO A 82 8.05 -2.81 -14.12
N THR A 83 8.19 -1.50 -13.86
CA THR A 83 9.18 -0.90 -12.97
C THR A 83 8.50 -0.43 -11.67
N LEU A 84 8.34 -1.38 -10.74
CA LEU A 84 7.66 -1.14 -9.46
C LEU A 84 8.15 0.13 -8.74
N ARG A 85 9.47 0.35 -8.67
CA ARG A 85 10.06 1.45 -7.88
C ARG A 85 9.65 2.86 -8.36
N THR A 86 9.38 3.04 -9.64
CA THR A 86 9.17 4.37 -10.24
C THR A 86 7.69 4.72 -10.43
N THR A 87 6.80 3.73 -10.37
CA THR A 87 5.37 3.94 -10.61
C THR A 87 4.54 3.63 -9.36
N PHE A 88 4.01 4.68 -8.74
CA PHE A 88 3.30 4.60 -7.46
C PHE A 88 2.39 5.79 -7.22
N ILE A 89 1.51 5.66 -6.23
CA ILE A 89 0.89 6.80 -5.53
C ILE A 89 1.38 6.86 -4.09
N ARG A 90 1.52 8.06 -3.53
CA ARG A 90 1.96 8.29 -2.15
C ARG A 90 1.15 9.39 -1.49
N CYS A 91 0.68 9.15 -0.26
CA CYS A 91 0.05 10.17 0.59
C CYS A 91 0.84 10.29 1.89
N PRO A 92 1.23 11.49 2.32
CA PRO A 92 1.06 12.79 1.65
C PRO A 92 1.99 12.96 0.42
N PRO A 93 1.77 13.98 -0.43
CA PRO A 93 2.48 14.12 -1.69
C PRO A 93 3.96 14.52 -1.53
N PHE A 94 4.32 15.22 -0.45
CA PHE A 94 5.68 15.69 -0.20
C PHE A 94 6.28 15.05 1.05
N ARG A 95 7.61 14.97 1.14
CA ARG A 95 8.33 14.96 2.43
C ARG A 95 8.90 16.36 2.56
N ASP A 96 8.48 17.13 3.54
CA ASP A 96 9.19 18.34 3.88
C ASP A 96 10.56 17.92 4.44
N ALA A 97 11.64 18.34 3.78
CA ALA A 97 13.00 18.01 4.22
C ALA A 97 13.37 18.59 5.60
N ASN A 98 12.56 19.51 6.13
CA ASN A 98 12.86 20.29 7.34
C ASN A 98 11.91 20.04 8.53
N GLY A 99 11.18 18.93 8.58
CA GLY A 99 10.50 18.51 9.81
C GLY A 99 9.29 17.57 9.65
N PRO A 100 8.67 17.15 10.78
CA PRO A 100 7.49 16.28 10.80
C PRO A 100 6.22 16.93 10.20
N SER A 101 6.30 18.18 9.72
CA SER A 101 5.21 18.90 9.04
C SER A 101 4.72 18.20 7.75
N GLY A 102 5.56 17.34 7.16
CA GLY A 102 5.24 16.57 5.97
C GLY A 102 4.60 15.19 6.22
N HIS A 103 4.31 14.79 7.47
CA HIS A 103 3.76 13.46 7.77
C HIS A 103 2.24 13.39 7.63
N LEU A 104 1.71 12.20 7.34
CA LEU A 104 0.27 11.92 7.27
C LEU A 104 -0.37 12.19 8.63
N GLY A 105 0.18 11.62 9.71
CA GLY A 105 -0.24 11.89 11.09
C GLY A 105 -1.47 11.09 11.56
N MET A 106 -1.79 9.97 10.89
CA MET A 106 -2.92 9.11 11.29
C MET A 106 -2.54 8.25 12.49
N LYS A 107 -3.32 8.32 13.56
CA LYS A 107 -3.03 7.64 14.85
C LYS A 107 -3.73 6.29 15.00
N HIS A 108 -4.58 5.91 14.05
CA HIS A 108 -5.32 4.66 14.11
C HIS A 108 -4.38 3.44 14.15
N PRO A 109 -4.75 2.39 14.91
CA PRO A 109 -3.96 1.17 14.99
C PRO A 109 -4.10 0.27 13.76
N TRP A 110 -5.15 0.43 12.95
CA TRP A 110 -5.37 -0.38 11.75
C TRP A 110 -5.39 0.45 10.48
N ILE A 111 -4.77 -0.10 9.43
CA ILE A 111 -4.91 0.36 8.05
C ILE A 111 -5.43 -0.77 7.17
N HIS A 112 -6.24 -0.39 6.19
CA HIS A 112 -6.92 -1.31 5.30
C HIS A 112 -6.75 -0.89 3.84
N PHE A 113 -6.49 -1.87 2.97
CA PHE A 113 -6.39 -1.66 1.53
C PHE A 113 -7.33 -2.60 0.81
N GLN A 114 -8.19 -2.06 -0.06
CA GLN A 114 -8.99 -2.85 -1.00
C GLN A 114 -8.33 -2.89 -2.35
N VAL A 115 -7.75 -4.05 -2.68
CA VAL A 115 -6.99 -4.25 -3.92
C VAL A 115 -7.46 -5.48 -4.67
N ARG A 116 -7.34 -5.44 -6.00
CA ARG A 116 -7.50 -6.59 -6.89
C ARG A 116 -6.12 -7.05 -7.37
N ASN A 117 -5.90 -8.36 -7.28
CA ASN A 117 -4.71 -8.99 -7.83
C ASN A 117 -4.78 -8.99 -9.36
N MET A 118 -3.76 -8.45 -10.02
CA MET A 118 -3.65 -8.40 -11.48
C MET A 118 -2.82 -9.55 -12.07
N GLY A 119 -2.42 -10.53 -11.25
CA GLY A 119 -1.50 -11.61 -11.66
C GLY A 119 -0.08 -11.11 -11.89
N ARG A 120 0.27 -9.94 -11.33
CA ARG A 120 1.57 -9.29 -11.44
C ARG A 120 2.08 -8.90 -10.07
N GLU A 121 3.38 -8.61 -10.01
CA GLU A 121 4.00 -8.15 -8.78
C GLU A 121 3.40 -6.82 -8.29
N CYS A 122 3.21 -6.73 -6.97
CA CYS A 122 2.61 -5.60 -6.29
C CYS A 122 3.34 -5.36 -4.96
N SER A 123 3.40 -4.10 -4.54
CA SER A 123 3.99 -3.71 -3.26
C SER A 123 3.21 -2.56 -2.60
N LEU A 124 3.13 -2.60 -1.28
CA LEU A 124 2.54 -1.57 -0.42
C LEU A 124 3.57 -1.16 0.61
N GLU A 125 3.61 0.12 0.94
CA GLU A 125 4.60 0.68 1.87
C GLU A 125 3.95 1.68 2.82
N ILE A 126 4.29 1.57 4.10
CA ILE A 126 3.77 2.39 5.18
C ILE A 126 4.94 2.83 6.06
N GLY A 127 5.08 4.13 6.29
CA GLY A 127 5.99 4.66 7.30
C GLY A 127 5.31 4.70 8.66
N LEU A 128 5.95 4.11 9.68
CA LEU A 128 5.48 4.04 11.06
C LEU A 128 6.39 4.89 11.93
N VAL A 129 5.79 5.65 12.85
CA VAL A 129 6.53 6.47 13.80
C VAL A 129 6.18 6.02 15.23
N ASP A 130 7.20 5.85 16.06
CA ASP A 130 7.03 5.57 17.48
C ASP A 130 6.82 6.85 18.31
N GLN A 131 6.52 6.72 19.60
CA GLN A 131 6.31 7.87 20.49
C GLN A 131 7.56 8.72 20.72
N SER A 132 8.75 8.16 20.45
CA SER A 132 10.03 8.87 20.50
C SER A 132 10.31 9.64 19.21
N GLY A 133 9.49 9.48 18.17
CA GLY A 133 9.62 10.17 16.90
C GLY A 133 10.49 9.43 15.86
N ARG A 134 10.93 8.21 16.15
CA ARG A 134 11.74 7.39 15.23
C ARG A 134 10.86 6.76 14.17
N GLU A 135 11.31 6.81 12.91
CA GLU A 135 10.56 6.32 11.75
C GLU A 135 11.10 4.96 11.29
N GLY A 136 10.20 4.00 11.04
CA GLY A 136 10.53 2.75 10.34
C GLY A 136 9.58 2.50 9.19
N VAL A 137 10.05 1.84 8.15
CA VAL A 137 9.26 1.57 6.95
C VAL A 137 8.85 0.11 6.92
N VAL A 138 7.55 -0.16 6.81
CA VAL A 138 7.04 -1.50 6.52
C VAL A 138 6.67 -1.56 5.06
N ARG A 139 7.25 -2.52 4.33
CA ARG A 139 6.88 -2.81 2.94
C ARG A 139 6.34 -4.23 2.84
N CYS A 140 5.13 -4.38 2.33
CA CYS A 140 4.50 -5.68 2.06
C CYS A 140 4.52 -5.93 0.55
N SER A 141 5.11 -7.04 0.08
CA SER A 141 5.25 -7.30 -1.37
C SER A 141 4.93 -8.72 -1.76
N THR A 142 4.33 -8.90 -2.95
CA THR A 142 3.92 -10.22 -3.45
C THR A 142 5.07 -11.10 -3.90
N PHE A 143 6.24 -10.52 -4.17
CA PHE A 143 7.47 -11.23 -4.56
C PHE A 143 8.39 -11.52 -3.37
N GLN A 144 8.09 -10.98 -2.19
CA GLN A 144 8.84 -11.28 -0.97
C GLN A 144 8.38 -12.63 -0.42
N ARG A 145 9.32 -13.55 -0.18
CA ARG A 145 9.03 -14.90 0.32
C ARG A 145 9.10 -15.01 1.84
N GLU A 146 10.09 -14.37 2.43
CA GLU A 146 10.37 -14.43 3.88
C GLU A 146 10.46 -13.01 4.44
N PRO A 147 10.04 -12.77 5.70
CA PRO A 147 10.27 -11.48 6.36
C PRO A 147 11.77 -11.13 6.40
N LEU A 148 12.11 -9.88 6.11
CA LEU A 148 13.48 -9.38 6.10
C LEU A 148 13.53 -7.98 6.69
N LEU A 149 14.45 -7.74 7.62
CA LEU A 149 14.77 -6.41 8.14
C LEU A 149 16.08 -5.92 7.51
N ARG A 150 16.05 -4.72 6.95
CA ARG A 150 17.24 -3.99 6.51
C ARG A 150 17.42 -2.76 7.39
N LEU A 151 18.58 -2.66 8.01
CA LEU A 151 18.98 -1.46 8.74
C LEU A 151 19.39 -0.37 7.74
N GLY A 152 19.20 0.89 8.14
CA GLY A 152 19.39 2.07 7.31
C GLY A 152 18.52 3.21 7.85
N ASN A 153 18.57 4.38 7.22
CA ASN A 153 17.79 5.53 7.68
C ASN A 153 16.69 5.95 6.67
N PRO A 154 15.40 5.64 6.93
CA PRO A 154 14.86 4.81 8.02
C PRO A 154 15.00 3.30 7.75
N PRO A 155 14.94 2.43 8.78
CA PRO A 155 15.03 0.98 8.61
C PRO A 155 13.81 0.44 7.85
N LEU A 156 14.01 -0.65 7.10
CA LEU A 156 12.99 -1.26 6.24
C LEU A 156 12.67 -2.70 6.68
N LEU A 157 11.46 -2.91 7.19
CA LEU A 157 10.86 -4.22 7.42
C LEU A 157 10.08 -4.66 6.16
N HIS A 158 10.63 -5.62 5.42
CA HIS A 158 10.03 -6.16 4.21
C HIS A 158 9.31 -7.48 4.50
N LEU A 159 7.99 -7.49 4.31
CA LEU A 159 7.11 -8.62 4.62
C LEU A 159 6.51 -9.25 3.35
N PRO A 160 6.25 -10.57 3.36
CA PRO A 160 5.50 -11.23 2.29
C PRO A 160 4.04 -10.76 2.27
N LEU A 161 3.51 -10.49 1.07
CA LEU A 161 2.10 -10.18 0.84
C LEU A 161 1.44 -11.28 0.00
N LEU A 162 0.52 -12.01 0.58
CA LEU A 162 -0.26 -13.03 -0.12
C LEU A 162 -1.59 -12.45 -0.55
N LEU A 163 -1.74 -12.17 -1.85
CA LEU A 163 -3.03 -11.87 -2.45
C LEU A 163 -3.67 -13.19 -2.89
N PRO A 164 -4.94 -13.45 -2.56
CA PRO A 164 -5.58 -14.69 -2.95
C PRO A 164 -5.60 -14.83 -4.47
N SER A 165 -5.26 -16.03 -4.94
CA SER A 165 -5.31 -16.37 -6.37
C SER A 165 -6.76 -16.54 -6.83
N SER A 166 -7.02 -16.21 -8.10
CA SER A 166 -8.35 -16.31 -8.74
C SER A 166 -8.95 -17.74 -8.76
N SER A 167 -8.17 -18.78 -8.41
CA SER A 167 -8.65 -20.17 -8.33
C SER A 167 -9.35 -20.52 -7.03
N SER A 168 -9.26 -19.65 -6.01
CA SER A 168 -10.08 -19.79 -4.81
C SER A 168 -11.52 -19.43 -5.17
N ARG A 169 -12.52 -20.22 -4.72
CA ARG A 169 -13.96 -20.00 -4.98
C ARG A 169 -14.46 -18.72 -4.28
N LEU A 170 -13.88 -17.58 -4.61
CA LEU A 170 -14.18 -16.30 -4.00
C LEU A 170 -15.42 -15.72 -4.66
N LEU A 171 -16.22 -15.01 -3.86
CA LEU A 171 -17.35 -14.24 -4.36
C LEU A 171 -16.90 -12.99 -5.15
N THR A 172 -15.62 -12.61 -5.06
CA THR A 172 -15.05 -11.48 -5.81
C THR A 172 -13.53 -11.66 -5.99
N SER A 173 -12.95 -11.09 -7.04
CA SER A 173 -11.49 -11.03 -7.24
C SER A 173 -10.79 -10.00 -6.33
N TRP A 174 -11.56 -9.26 -5.53
CA TRP A 174 -11.06 -8.23 -4.61
C TRP A 174 -10.71 -8.81 -3.24
N CYS A 175 -9.68 -8.26 -2.63
CA CYS A 175 -9.30 -8.61 -1.25
C CYS A 175 -9.13 -7.34 -0.41
N THR A 176 -9.38 -7.48 0.89
CA THR A 176 -9.08 -6.44 1.88
C THR A 176 -7.87 -6.87 2.70
N ILE A 177 -6.76 -6.17 2.53
CA ILE A 177 -5.56 -6.34 3.35
C ILE A 177 -5.74 -5.51 4.62
N ASN A 178 -5.52 -6.11 5.78
CA ASN A 178 -5.66 -5.45 7.08
C ASN A 178 -4.33 -5.56 7.82
N LEU A 179 -3.77 -4.44 8.26
CA LEU A 179 -2.52 -4.41 9.02
C LEU A 179 -2.76 -3.77 10.38
N ASN A 180 -2.34 -4.47 11.44
CA ASN A 180 -2.25 -3.91 12.79
C ASN A 180 -0.87 -3.24 12.93
N LEU A 181 -0.85 -1.93 12.89
CA LEU A 181 0.37 -1.12 12.84
C LEU A 181 1.19 -1.22 14.14
N PRO A 182 0.59 -1.12 15.34
CA PRO A 182 1.30 -1.37 16.59
C PRO A 182 2.00 -2.74 16.66
N ALA A 183 1.38 -3.79 16.11
CA ALA A 183 1.94 -5.14 16.14
C ALA A 183 3.21 -5.28 15.28
N LEU A 184 3.47 -4.35 14.36
CA LEU A 184 4.61 -4.40 13.45
C LEU A 184 5.88 -3.77 14.03
N LEU A 185 5.75 -2.80 14.95
CA LEU A 185 6.89 -2.09 15.51
C LEU A 185 7.92 -2.99 16.22
N PRO A 186 7.52 -3.97 17.05
CA PRO A 186 8.50 -4.83 17.73
C PRO A 186 9.41 -5.61 16.78
N HIS A 187 9.01 -5.81 15.51
CA HIS A 187 9.81 -6.54 14.53
C HIS A 187 11.03 -5.77 14.04
N PHE A 188 11.09 -4.43 14.21
CA PHE A 188 12.29 -3.65 13.89
C PHE A 188 13.46 -3.94 14.84
N LEU A 189 13.21 -4.58 15.99
CA LEU A 189 14.26 -5.00 16.94
C LEU A 189 14.60 -6.50 16.81
N SER A 190 14.01 -7.19 15.84
CA SER A 190 14.14 -8.63 15.73
C SER A 190 15.43 -9.01 15.00
N ALA A 191 16.47 -9.38 15.76
CA ALA A 191 17.74 -9.85 15.19
C ALA A 191 17.59 -11.05 14.25
N SER A 192 16.57 -11.89 14.43
CA SER A 192 16.28 -13.03 13.53
C SER A 192 15.80 -12.61 12.13
N LEU A 193 15.38 -11.36 11.96
CA LEU A 193 14.96 -10.82 10.67
C LEU A 193 16.12 -10.14 9.92
N LEU A 194 17.24 -9.89 10.60
CA LEU A 194 18.46 -9.40 9.96
C LEU A 194 19.05 -10.54 9.13
N ARG A 195 19.39 -10.25 7.87
CA ARG A 195 20.15 -11.21 7.08
C ARG A 195 21.62 -11.16 7.51
N PRO A 196 22.28 -12.31 7.70
CA PRO A 196 23.73 -12.35 7.71
C PRO A 196 24.20 -11.99 6.29
N ASP A 197 24.90 -10.87 6.15
CA ASP A 197 25.28 -10.31 4.86
C ASP A 197 25.99 -11.32 3.95
N GLY A 198 25.60 -11.28 2.68
CA GLY A 198 26.28 -11.92 1.56
C GLY A 198 26.37 -11.00 0.34
N ASP A 199 26.18 -9.69 0.50
CA ASP A 199 26.34 -8.70 -0.57
C ASP A 199 27.23 -7.55 -0.06
N GLU A 200 28.26 -7.21 -0.85
CA GLU A 200 29.44 -6.41 -0.55
C GLU A 200 29.20 -4.88 -0.43
N ASP A 201 28.02 -4.45 0.01
CA ASP A 201 27.66 -3.03 0.21
C ASP A 201 27.30 -2.75 1.68
N ALA A 202 27.96 -3.42 2.63
CA ALA A 202 27.98 -2.99 4.02
C ALA A 202 28.88 -1.75 4.12
N ASP A 203 28.40 -0.61 3.60
CA ASP A 203 28.80 0.69 4.13
C ASP A 203 28.71 0.57 5.65
N SER A 204 29.83 0.81 6.32
CA SER A 204 29.97 0.73 7.77
C SER A 204 28.76 1.35 8.45
N LEU A 205 28.03 0.56 9.24
CA LEU A 205 27.02 1.06 10.17
C LEU A 205 27.69 2.14 11.02
N ASP A 206 27.41 3.41 10.75
CA ASP A 206 27.73 4.46 11.70
C ASP A 206 26.89 4.19 12.95
N SER A 207 27.49 4.34 14.13
CA SER A 207 26.82 4.10 15.42
C SER A 207 25.52 4.89 15.59
N ASP A 208 25.35 5.95 14.79
CA ASP A 208 24.20 6.83 14.80
C ASP A 208 22.94 6.18 14.19
N ASP A 209 23.06 5.16 13.32
CA ASP A 209 21.92 4.50 12.66
C ASP A 209 21.20 3.48 13.56
N GLU A 210 21.86 2.90 14.57
CA GLU A 210 21.19 2.01 15.53
C GLU A 210 20.24 2.78 16.47
N ASP A 211 20.54 4.05 16.76
CA ASP A 211 19.73 4.89 17.64
C ASP A 211 18.40 5.35 16.99
N ASP A 212 18.31 5.34 15.65
CA ASP A 212 17.11 5.78 14.90
C ASP A 212 16.11 4.64 14.59
N VAL A 213 16.38 3.43 15.07
CA VAL A 213 15.45 2.29 14.91
C VAL A 213 14.24 2.45 15.84
N PRO A 214 12.99 2.34 15.35
CA PRO A 214 11.82 2.47 16.20
C PRO A 214 11.72 1.28 17.17
N ALA A 215 11.83 1.59 18.45
CA ALA A 215 11.80 0.61 19.55
C ALA A 215 10.64 0.85 20.53
N GLY A 216 9.91 1.96 20.36
CA GLY A 216 8.89 2.42 21.31
C GLY A 216 7.48 1.93 20.99
N THR A 217 6.52 2.50 21.73
CA THR A 217 5.09 2.34 21.43
C THR A 217 4.72 3.09 20.15
N TYR A 218 3.78 2.54 19.38
CA TYR A 218 3.24 3.17 18.19
C TYR A 218 2.66 4.56 18.48
N SER A 219 2.92 5.50 17.57
CA SER A 219 2.43 6.87 17.62
C SER A 219 1.50 7.18 16.45
N TYR A 220 2.02 7.13 15.21
CA TYR A 220 1.23 7.45 14.01
C TYR A 220 1.88 6.93 12.72
N VAL A 221 1.13 6.96 11.62
CA VAL A 221 1.62 6.72 10.25
C VAL A 221 2.18 8.00 9.63
N SER A 222 3.43 7.97 9.16
CA SER A 222 4.07 9.10 8.48
C SER A 222 3.69 9.20 7.00
N TYR A 223 3.51 8.08 6.30
CA TYR A 223 3.02 8.06 4.92
C TYR A 223 2.48 6.68 4.53
N VAL A 224 1.69 6.66 3.45
CA VAL A 224 1.21 5.45 2.77
C VAL A 224 1.57 5.54 1.30
N LYS A 225 2.07 4.44 0.73
CA LYS A 225 2.48 4.36 -0.67
C LYS A 225 2.05 3.03 -1.27
N VAL A 226 1.49 3.11 -2.47
CA VAL A 226 0.99 1.95 -3.23
C VAL A 226 1.72 1.92 -4.57
N TYR A 227 2.42 0.83 -4.83
CA TYR A 227 3.16 0.62 -6.07
C TYR A 227 2.30 -0.10 -7.12
N ALA A 228 2.71 -0.01 -8.38
CA ALA A 228 2.22 -0.90 -9.44
C ALA A 228 2.47 -2.39 -9.06
N THR A 229 1.89 -3.40 -9.72
CA THR A 229 0.73 -3.35 -10.62
C THR A 229 -0.51 -3.89 -9.92
N CYS A 230 -1.48 -3.02 -9.62
CA CYS A 230 -2.71 -3.40 -8.94
C CYS A 230 -3.89 -2.50 -9.33
N ARG A 231 -5.12 -2.96 -9.04
CA ARG A 231 -6.27 -2.06 -8.94
C ARG A 231 -6.58 -1.79 -7.48
N LEU A 232 -6.90 -0.53 -7.19
CA LEU A 232 -7.16 -0.01 -5.85
C LEU A 232 -8.55 0.65 -5.82
N ARG A 233 -9.35 0.31 -4.80
CA ARG A 233 -10.69 0.87 -4.58
C ARG A 233 -10.73 1.81 -3.39
N ARG A 234 -10.16 1.40 -2.25
CA ARG A 234 -10.18 2.17 -1.00
C ARG A 234 -8.91 1.98 -0.18
N ILE A 235 -8.54 3.04 0.53
CA ILE A 235 -7.60 3.00 1.66
C ILE A 235 -8.24 3.72 2.84
N TRP A 236 -8.27 3.07 4.00
CA TRP A 236 -8.81 3.67 5.22
C TRP A 236 -8.12 3.16 6.47
N PHE A 237 -8.34 3.91 7.54
CA PHE A 237 -7.86 3.66 8.89
C PHE A 237 -9.03 3.37 9.82
N SER A 238 -8.81 2.52 10.82
CA SER A 238 -9.83 2.17 11.79
C SER A 238 -9.28 1.89 13.19
N GLU A 239 -10.13 2.04 14.22
CA GLU A 239 -9.78 1.73 15.61
C GLU A 239 -9.93 0.23 15.93
N ASP A 240 -11.02 -0.40 15.48
CA ASP A 240 -11.39 -1.76 15.90
C ASP A 240 -10.97 -2.85 14.89
N GLY A 241 -10.29 -2.46 13.81
CA GLY A 241 -9.74 -3.39 12.82
C GLY A 241 -10.80 -4.18 12.05
N PRO A 242 -10.50 -5.42 11.62
CA PRO A 242 -11.41 -6.22 10.79
C PRO A 242 -12.75 -6.57 11.43
N LYS A 243 -12.87 -6.41 12.76
CA LYS A 243 -14.10 -6.70 13.51
C LYS A 243 -15.05 -5.49 13.56
N GLN A 244 -14.59 -4.30 13.15
CA GLN A 244 -15.40 -3.10 13.14
C GLN A 244 -16.59 -3.26 12.20
N ARG A 245 -17.78 -2.86 12.65
CA ARG A 245 -18.94 -2.80 11.75
C ARG A 245 -18.73 -1.68 10.75
N LEU A 246 -18.38 -2.06 9.53
CA LEU A 246 -18.16 -1.12 8.45
C LEU A 246 -19.48 -0.66 7.82
N PRO A 247 -19.63 0.63 7.52
CA PRO A 247 -20.68 1.12 6.62
C PRO A 247 -20.65 0.38 5.28
N TRP A 248 -21.79 0.33 4.59
CA TRP A 248 -21.95 -0.47 3.37
C TRP A 248 -20.95 -0.08 2.27
N GLU A 249 -20.56 1.19 2.19
CA GLU A 249 -19.64 1.69 1.18
C GLU A 249 -18.23 1.08 1.28
N PHE A 250 -17.83 0.60 2.46
CA PHE A 250 -16.56 -0.09 2.71
C PHE A 250 -16.64 -1.60 2.52
N GLN A 251 -17.84 -2.17 2.35
CA GLN A 251 -18.00 -3.60 2.11
C GLN A 251 -17.73 -3.95 0.65
N LEU A 252 -17.36 -5.21 0.40
CA LEU A 252 -17.24 -5.79 -0.93
C LEU A 252 -18.51 -6.60 -1.20
N TYR A 253 -19.28 -6.19 -2.19
CA TYR A 253 -20.45 -6.92 -2.67
C TYR A 253 -20.13 -7.45 -4.06
N ALA A 254 -20.40 -8.72 -4.31
CA ALA A 254 -20.50 -9.23 -5.67
C ALA A 254 -21.72 -8.60 -6.35
N ALA A 255 -21.70 -8.43 -7.66
CA ALA A 255 -22.93 -8.16 -8.39
C ALA A 255 -23.80 -9.43 -8.35
N ASP A 256 -25.10 -9.27 -8.10
CA ASP A 256 -26.09 -10.34 -8.23
C ASP A 256 -26.25 -10.78 -9.70
#